data_AF-A0A0F9S7C6-F1
#
_entry.id   AF-A0A0F9S7C6-F1
#
_cell.length_a   1.000
_cell.length_b   1.000
_cell.length_c   1.000
_cell.angle_alpha   90.00
_cell.angle_beta   90.00
_cell.angle_gamma   90.00
#
_symmetry.space_group_name_H-M   'P 1'
#
loop_
_entity.id
_entity.type
_entity.pdbx_description
1 polymer ?
#
loop_
_entity_poly.entity_id
_entity_poly.type
_entity_poly.pdbx_seq_one_letter_code
_entity_poly.pdbx_strand_id
1 'polypeptide(L)'
;MVNINQIENSNRFFEECPECRGKLIINSHEKTCKECGLVVNNLFKESSFIFNESKDRSNLSKQYVALGERTDFVGGLGSFIDYENSKYLKDKNGSLISPNEQKLFRRLKKNYAQFLRIKNHETEYRVFNILNKISLFLNLNKNIRNNAAYFYKKIIKNEERVINNISLIAFCIFLAARKENHNAPITINEIAMAFQNFGHRVNPRLILRDGLKYKHHLNSKSTPHKSEDYLIRLINAIINHEVLKDRLEKKGVLLSKDEFQNCLILKCREILKKLPLRERGGRNPFILTGAIIYLADKILAKERSQKAVLTQKILSEATNIAEYSIRDHYVNLLKPLFMI
;
A
#
# COMPACT_ATOMS: atom_id res chain seq x y z
N MET A 1 -44.47 -3.74 29.07
CA MET A 1 -43.74 -3.39 30.30
C MET A 1 -42.45 -4.19 30.35
N VAL A 2 -41.34 -3.58 29.92
CA VAL A 2 -39.99 -4.06 30.23
C VAL A 2 -39.35 -2.87 30.93
N ASN A 3 -39.30 -2.93 32.26
CA ASN A 3 -38.62 -1.94 33.08
C ASN A 3 -37.13 -2.09 32.83
N ILE A 4 -36.61 -1.25 31.94
CA ILE A 4 -35.18 -1.00 31.83
C ILE A 4 -34.83 -0.17 33.06
N ASN A 5 -34.41 -0.85 34.13
CA ASN A 5 -33.82 -0.20 35.29
C ASN A 5 -32.59 0.57 34.80
N GLN A 6 -32.76 1.88 34.63
CA GLN A 6 -31.69 2.84 34.54
C GLN A 6 -30.96 2.84 35.87
N ILE A 7 -29.92 2.01 35.99
CA ILE A 7 -28.88 2.25 37.00
C ILE A 7 -28.04 3.40 36.44
N GLU A 8 -28.51 4.61 36.69
CA GLU A 8 -27.67 5.81 36.66
C GLU A 8 -26.64 5.67 37.79
N ASN A 9 -25.51 5.03 37.49
CA ASN A 9 -24.34 5.13 38.35
C ASN A 9 -23.92 6.60 38.36
N SER A 10 -24.16 7.26 39.49
CA SER A 10 -23.70 8.59 39.80
C SER A 10 -22.20 8.71 39.50
N ASN A 11 -21.83 9.43 38.45
CA ASN A 11 -20.45 9.85 38.20
C ASN A 11 -20.04 10.85 39.28
N ARG A 12 -19.69 10.36 40.47
CA ARG A 12 -18.98 11.17 41.46
C ARG A 12 -17.56 11.35 40.95
N PHE A 13 -17.24 12.57 40.53
CA PHE A 13 -15.87 12.97 40.24
C PHE A 13 -15.13 13.12 41.57
N PHE A 14 -14.46 12.05 42.01
CA PHE A 14 -13.58 12.09 43.17
C PHE A 14 -12.26 12.75 42.77
N GLU A 15 -11.92 13.86 43.41
CA GLU A 15 -10.62 14.55 43.25
C GLU A 15 -9.54 13.90 44.14
N GLU A 16 -9.94 13.26 45.24
CA GLU A 16 -9.09 12.60 46.23
C GLU A 16 -9.58 11.17 46.52
N CYS A 17 -8.71 10.32 47.07
CA CYS A 17 -9.08 8.96 47.43
C CYS A 17 -10.12 8.93 48.57
N PRO A 18 -11.26 8.23 48.41
CA PRO A 18 -12.29 8.18 49.45
C PRO A 18 -11.84 7.48 50.74
N GLU A 19 -10.85 6.58 50.65
CA GLU A 19 -10.34 5.81 51.79
C GLU A 19 -9.21 6.54 52.53
N CYS A 20 -8.18 7.02 51.81
CA CYS A 20 -6.97 7.56 52.44
C CYS A 20 -6.74 9.05 52.16
N ARG A 21 -7.62 9.73 51.41
CA ARG A 21 -7.44 11.10 50.90
C ARG A 21 -6.17 11.33 50.07
N GLY A 22 -5.47 10.26 49.73
CA GLY A 22 -4.28 10.29 48.88
C GLY A 22 -4.58 10.69 47.44
N LYS A 23 -3.56 11.17 46.75
CA LYS A 23 -3.66 11.65 45.36
C LYS A 23 -4.02 10.52 44.40
N LEU A 24 -5.01 10.76 43.54
CA LEU A 24 -5.37 9.86 42.45
C LEU A 24 -4.44 10.06 41.24
N ILE A 25 -3.91 8.96 40.72
CA ILE A 25 -3.11 8.88 39.50
C ILE A 25 -3.88 8.11 38.43
N ILE A 26 -3.58 8.38 37.17
CA ILE A 26 -4.16 7.65 36.04
C ILE A 26 -3.19 6.53 35.68
N ASN A 27 -3.61 5.28 35.85
CA ASN A 27 -2.84 4.13 35.43
C ASN A 27 -3.58 3.37 34.33
N SER A 28 -3.04 3.41 33.12
CA SER A 28 -3.59 2.81 31.90
C SER A 28 -5.04 3.22 31.60
N HIS A 29 -6.02 2.56 32.20
CA HIS A 29 -7.45 2.74 31.93
C HIS A 29 -8.26 3.07 33.20
N GLU A 30 -7.61 3.22 34.34
CA GLU A 30 -8.24 3.36 35.65
C GLU A 30 -7.62 4.53 36.44
N LYS A 31 -8.45 5.19 37.26
CA LYS A 31 -7.98 6.16 38.26
C LYS A 31 -7.69 5.39 39.54
N THR A 32 -6.42 5.31 39.91
CA THR A 32 -5.94 4.57 41.08
C THR A 32 -5.31 5.52 42.10
N CYS A 33 -5.48 5.24 43.39
CA CYS A 33 -4.78 6.00 44.42
C CYS A 33 -3.31 5.58 44.49
N LYS A 34 -2.40 6.56 44.55
CA LYS A 34 -0.96 6.30 44.64
C LYS A 34 -0.54 5.64 45.97
N GLU A 35 -1.26 5.92 47.05
CA GLU A 35 -0.86 5.53 48.42
C GLU A 35 -1.44 4.18 48.83
N CYS A 36 -2.74 3.96 48.63
CA CYS A 36 -3.41 2.71 49.01
C CYS A 36 -3.70 1.77 47.83
N GLY A 37 -3.48 2.20 46.58
CA GLY A 37 -3.74 1.38 45.39
C GLY A 37 -5.22 1.26 45.00
N LEU A 38 -6.15 1.91 45.71
CA LEU A 38 -7.59 1.82 45.45
C LEU A 38 -7.95 2.30 44.03
N VAL A 39 -8.67 1.47 43.27
CA VAL A 39 -9.26 1.85 41.98
C VAL A 39 -10.57 2.57 42.23
N VAL A 40 -10.61 3.87 41.92
CA VAL A 40 -11.78 4.72 42.22
C VAL A 40 -12.75 4.78 41.05
N ASN A 41 -12.25 4.81 39.81
CA ASN A 41 -13.08 4.88 38.61
C ASN A 41 -12.38 4.31 37.38
N ASN A 42 -13.15 3.65 36.51
CA ASN A 42 -12.71 3.25 35.18
C ASN A 42 -13.02 4.39 34.20
N LEU A 43 -12.01 4.86 33.47
CA LEU A 43 -12.16 6.06 32.62
C LEU A 43 -12.85 5.76 31.28
N PHE A 44 -12.87 4.49 30.87
CA PHE A 44 -13.49 4.08 29.62
C PHE A 44 -14.66 3.15 29.88
N LYS A 45 -15.82 3.54 29.37
CA LYS A 45 -16.95 2.64 29.22
C LYS A 45 -16.71 1.79 27.97
N GLU A 46 -16.98 0.49 28.05
CA GLU A 46 -16.96 -0.35 26.86
C GLU A 46 -17.91 0.23 25.81
N SER A 47 -17.50 0.21 24.53
CA SER A 47 -18.36 0.68 23.46
C SER A 47 -19.64 -0.14 23.40
N SER A 48 -20.78 0.54 23.21
CA SER A 48 -22.09 -0.10 23.02
C SER A 48 -22.21 -0.82 21.67
N PHE A 49 -21.25 -0.58 20.78
CA PHE A 49 -21.21 -1.15 19.43
C PHE A 49 -19.84 -1.75 19.10
N ILE A 50 -19.83 -2.60 18.08
CA ILE A 50 -18.65 -3.31 17.57
C ILE A 50 -18.45 -2.95 16.09
N PHE A 51 -17.21 -2.65 15.69
CA PHE A 51 -16.85 -2.32 14.30
C PHE A 51 -16.34 -3.50 13.47
N ASN A 52 -15.70 -4.49 14.10
CA ASN A 52 -15.10 -5.65 13.45
C ASN A 52 -15.72 -6.93 13.98
N GLU A 53 -15.80 -7.98 13.15
CA GLU A 53 -16.23 -9.31 13.59
C GLU A 53 -15.28 -9.79 14.70
N SER A 54 -15.75 -9.80 15.95
CA SER A 54 -14.99 -10.40 17.05
C SER A 54 -14.99 -11.91 16.82
N LYS A 55 -13.81 -12.54 16.90
CA LYS A 55 -13.72 -14.02 16.87
C LYS A 55 -14.55 -14.64 18.00
N ASP A 56 -14.70 -13.90 19.10
CA ASP A 56 -15.63 -14.19 20.16
C ASP A 56 -17.04 -13.76 19.75
N ARG A 57 -17.78 -14.72 19.19
CA ARG A 57 -19.24 -14.63 18.97
C ARG A 57 -20.03 -14.84 20.27
N SER A 58 -19.38 -14.71 21.43
CA SER A 58 -20.03 -14.90 22.72
C SER A 58 -20.96 -13.72 22.99
N ASN A 59 -22.28 -13.96 22.91
CA ASN A 59 -23.41 -13.36 23.64
C ASN A 59 -23.34 -11.87 24.07
N LEU A 60 -22.55 -11.04 23.41
CA LEU A 60 -22.53 -9.61 23.66
C LEU A 60 -23.73 -9.03 22.92
N SER A 61 -24.67 -8.46 23.67
CA SER A 61 -25.79 -7.64 23.19
C SER A 61 -25.33 -6.32 22.55
N LYS A 62 -24.16 -6.32 21.90
CA LYS A 62 -23.55 -5.14 21.29
C LYS A 62 -23.92 -5.12 19.81
N GLN A 63 -24.36 -3.96 19.34
CA GLN A 63 -24.79 -3.79 17.95
C GLN A 63 -23.59 -3.66 17.02
N TYR A 64 -23.59 -4.38 15.90
CA TYR A 64 -22.61 -4.17 14.84
C TYR A 64 -22.92 -2.89 14.07
N VAL A 65 -21.90 -2.03 13.90
CA VAL A 65 -22.03 -0.76 13.19
C VAL A 65 -20.96 -0.67 12.10
N ALA A 66 -21.39 -0.30 10.90
CA ALA A 66 -20.47 -0.01 9.81
C ALA A 66 -19.93 1.42 9.94
N LEU A 67 -18.63 1.61 9.69
CA LEU A 67 -17.95 2.92 9.74
C LEU A 67 -18.48 3.96 8.74
N GLY A 68 -19.36 3.58 7.81
CA GLY A 68 -19.92 4.48 6.80
C GLY A 68 -18.87 4.90 5.77
N GLU A 69 -18.61 6.20 5.68
CA GLU A 69 -17.66 6.77 4.72
C GLU A 69 -16.20 6.42 5.09
N ARG A 70 -15.45 5.90 4.12
CA ARG A 70 -14.01 5.62 4.28
C ARG A 70 -13.20 6.45 3.29
N THR A 71 -11.89 6.49 3.50
CA THR A 71 -10.99 7.24 2.60
C THR A 71 -10.93 6.61 1.21
N ASP A 72 -10.90 5.27 1.13
CA ASP A 72 -10.76 4.47 -0.09
C ASP A 72 -12.08 3.99 -0.71
N PHE A 73 -13.22 4.44 -0.17
CA PHE A 73 -14.54 3.98 -0.58
C PHE A 73 -15.54 5.14 -0.64
N VAL A 74 -16.28 5.21 -1.75
CA VAL A 74 -17.48 6.04 -1.84
C VAL A 74 -18.64 5.19 -1.37
N GLY A 75 -19.01 5.41 -0.10
CA GLY A 75 -20.15 4.76 0.55
C GLY A 75 -21.20 5.77 0.92
N GLY A 76 -22.46 5.46 0.64
CA GLY A 76 -23.60 6.18 1.17
C GLY A 76 -24.12 5.52 2.45
N LEU A 77 -24.85 6.29 3.27
CA LEU A 77 -25.66 5.73 4.36
C LEU A 77 -26.75 4.82 3.78
N GLY A 78 -27.06 3.72 4.49
CA GLY A 78 -28.14 2.80 4.13
C GLY A 78 -27.74 1.32 4.24
N SER A 79 -28.74 0.45 4.40
CA SER A 79 -28.57 -1.01 4.43
C SER A 79 -28.47 -1.58 3.01
N PHE A 80 -27.91 -2.77 2.85
CA PHE A 80 -27.94 -3.50 1.57
C PHE A 80 -29.10 -4.51 1.57
N ILE A 81 -29.69 -4.75 0.40
CA ILE A 81 -30.59 -5.89 0.20
C ILE A 81 -29.69 -7.12 0.04
N ASP A 82 -29.55 -7.87 1.12
CA ASP A 82 -28.68 -9.06 1.23
C ASP A 82 -27.17 -8.76 1.06
N TYR A 83 -26.33 -9.78 1.20
CA TYR A 83 -24.88 -9.69 1.03
C TYR A 83 -24.48 -9.36 -0.41
N GLU A 84 -23.38 -8.62 -0.61
CA GLU A 84 -22.92 -8.17 -1.94
C GLU A 84 -22.76 -9.32 -2.94
N ASN A 85 -22.11 -10.41 -2.52
CA ASN A 85 -21.76 -11.55 -3.38
C ASN A 85 -22.81 -12.67 -3.43
N SER A 86 -24.02 -12.46 -2.90
CA SER A 86 -25.06 -13.50 -2.94
C SER A 86 -25.64 -13.67 -4.35
N LYS A 87 -25.53 -14.89 -4.90
CA LYS A 87 -26.12 -15.25 -6.20
C LYS A 87 -27.62 -15.54 -6.09
N TYR A 88 -28.03 -16.21 -5.02
CA TYR A 88 -29.41 -16.57 -4.73
C TYR A 88 -29.81 -15.96 -3.38
N LEU A 89 -31.04 -15.48 -3.31
CA LEU A 89 -31.60 -14.87 -2.13
C LEU A 89 -32.29 -15.96 -1.32
N LYS A 90 -32.12 -15.88 -0.01
CA LYS A 90 -32.68 -16.83 0.94
C LYS A 90 -33.60 -16.10 1.89
N ASP A 91 -34.63 -16.79 2.35
CA ASP A 91 -35.51 -16.29 3.41
C ASP A 91 -34.82 -16.39 4.79
N LYS A 92 -35.44 -15.85 5.84
CA LYS A 92 -34.98 -15.89 7.24
C LYS A 92 -34.57 -17.29 7.69
N ASN A 93 -35.28 -18.31 7.21
CA ASN A 93 -35.03 -19.72 7.55
C ASN A 93 -33.90 -20.35 6.71
N GLY A 94 -33.25 -19.59 5.83
CA GLY A 94 -32.18 -20.07 4.95
C GLY A 94 -32.65 -20.82 3.70
N SER A 95 -33.96 -20.94 3.50
CA SER A 95 -34.57 -21.57 2.32
C SER A 95 -34.52 -20.65 1.10
N LEU A 96 -34.39 -21.22 -0.10
CA LEU A 96 -34.39 -20.45 -1.35
C LEU A 96 -35.77 -19.84 -1.60
N ILE A 97 -35.77 -18.59 -2.07
CA ILE A 97 -36.98 -17.86 -2.43
C ILE A 97 -37.52 -18.39 -3.77
N SER A 98 -38.84 -18.27 -4.00
CA SER A 98 -39.47 -18.70 -5.26
C SER A 98 -38.84 -18.03 -6.49
N PRO A 99 -38.86 -18.66 -7.69
CA PRO A 99 -38.22 -18.11 -8.89
C PRO A 99 -38.70 -16.70 -9.27
N ASN A 100 -40.00 -16.42 -9.09
CA ASN A 100 -40.60 -15.12 -9.41
C ASN A 100 -40.10 -14.02 -8.46
N GLU A 101 -40.11 -14.30 -7.16
CA GLU A 101 -39.61 -13.39 -6.13
C GLU A 101 -38.09 -13.22 -6.23
N GLN A 102 -37.35 -14.28 -6.55
CA GLN A 102 -35.92 -14.21 -6.81
C GLN A 102 -35.59 -13.22 -7.94
N LYS A 103 -36.41 -13.19 -9.01
CA LYS A 103 -36.29 -12.21 -10.10
C LYS A 103 -36.61 -10.79 -9.63
N LEU A 104 -37.70 -10.62 -8.86
CA LEU A 104 -38.10 -9.33 -8.28
C LEU A 104 -37.01 -8.74 -7.38
N PHE A 105 -36.55 -9.48 -6.37
CA PHE A 105 -35.57 -8.99 -5.42
C PHE A 105 -34.18 -8.81 -6.03
N ARG A 106 -33.80 -9.59 -7.06
CA ARG A 106 -32.58 -9.32 -7.84
C ARG A 106 -32.66 -7.97 -8.55
N ARG A 107 -33.81 -7.66 -9.15
CA ARG A 107 -34.04 -6.35 -9.79
C ARG A 107 -33.98 -5.22 -8.77
N LEU A 108 -34.63 -5.39 -7.61
CA LEU A 108 -34.58 -4.43 -6.51
C LEU A 108 -33.16 -4.24 -5.97
N LYS A 109 -32.42 -5.31 -5.69
CA LYS A 109 -31.02 -5.28 -5.26
C LYS A 109 -30.15 -4.50 -6.23
N LYS A 110 -30.28 -4.76 -7.54
CA LYS A 110 -29.53 -4.04 -8.59
C LYS A 110 -29.86 -2.55 -8.61
N ASN A 111 -31.15 -2.20 -8.60
CA ASN A 111 -31.60 -0.81 -8.66
C ASN A 111 -31.23 -0.02 -7.40
N TYR A 112 -31.39 -0.64 -6.23
CA TYR A 112 -31.10 -0.01 -4.94
C TYR A 112 -29.61 0.19 -4.70
N ALA A 113 -28.78 -0.78 -5.08
CA ALA A 113 -27.34 -0.73 -4.80
C ALA A 113 -26.59 0.36 -5.59
N GLN A 114 -27.06 0.70 -6.79
CA GLN A 114 -26.24 1.47 -7.75
C GLN A 114 -26.50 2.98 -7.74
N PHE A 115 -27.76 3.42 -7.76
CA PHE A 115 -28.04 4.83 -8.08
C PHE A 115 -28.05 5.76 -6.86
N LEU A 116 -28.73 5.38 -5.77
CA LEU A 116 -28.94 6.24 -4.61
C LEU A 116 -27.64 6.58 -3.86
N ARG A 117 -26.65 5.69 -3.89
CA ARG A 117 -25.42 5.82 -3.11
C ARG A 117 -24.30 6.55 -3.82
N ILE A 118 -24.34 6.55 -5.15
CA ILE A 118 -23.30 7.11 -6.00
C ILE A 118 -23.70 8.51 -6.49
N LYS A 119 -24.98 8.90 -6.33
CA LYS A 119 -25.48 10.22 -6.70
C LYS A 119 -24.57 11.33 -6.15
N ASN A 120 -24.15 12.24 -7.02
CA ASN A 120 -23.19 13.33 -6.77
C ASN A 120 -21.71 12.91 -6.56
N HIS A 121 -21.42 11.62 -6.39
CA HIS A 121 -20.06 11.07 -6.21
C HIS A 121 -19.68 10.05 -7.31
N GLU A 122 -20.30 10.13 -8.49
CA GLU A 122 -20.09 9.17 -9.57
C GLU A 122 -18.66 9.12 -10.08
N THR A 123 -18.03 10.29 -10.19
CA THR A 123 -16.64 10.43 -10.63
C THR A 123 -15.69 9.79 -9.62
N GLU A 124 -15.83 10.13 -8.34
CA GLU A 124 -15.03 9.56 -7.26
C GLU A 124 -15.19 8.04 -7.16
N TYR A 125 -16.42 7.54 -7.28
CA TYR A 125 -16.68 6.10 -7.28
C TYR A 125 -15.96 5.39 -8.43
N ARG A 126 -16.02 5.95 -9.65
CA ARG A 126 -15.28 5.40 -10.81
C ARG A 126 -13.78 5.44 -10.56
N VAL A 127 -13.26 6.53 -9.99
CA VAL A 127 -11.83 6.66 -9.68
C VAL A 127 -11.38 5.64 -8.64
N PHE A 128 -12.12 5.44 -7.54
CA PHE A 128 -11.72 4.45 -6.53
C PHE A 128 -11.85 3.02 -7.02
N ASN A 129 -12.79 2.73 -7.92
CA ASN A 129 -12.82 1.44 -8.61
C ASN A 129 -11.58 1.23 -9.48
N ILE A 130 -11.12 2.26 -10.19
CA ILE A 130 -9.87 2.21 -10.97
C ILE A 130 -8.67 2.04 -10.03
N LEU A 131 -8.60 2.82 -8.94
CA LEU A 131 -7.57 2.69 -7.91
C LEU A 131 -7.52 1.27 -7.37
N ASN A 132 -8.66 0.65 -7.07
CA ASN A 132 -8.73 -0.73 -6.58
C ASN A 132 -8.20 -1.74 -7.61
N LYS A 133 -8.61 -1.64 -8.87
CA LYS A 133 -8.11 -2.50 -9.96
C LYS A 133 -6.60 -2.38 -10.14
N ILE A 134 -6.09 -1.15 -10.16
CA ILE A 134 -4.66 -0.87 -10.33
C ILE A 134 -3.86 -1.29 -9.11
N SER A 135 -4.40 -1.09 -7.91
CA SER A 135 -3.76 -1.54 -6.66
C SER A 135 -3.60 -3.05 -6.64
N LEU A 136 -4.61 -3.79 -7.09
CA LEU A 136 -4.52 -5.25 -7.22
C LEU A 136 -3.51 -5.64 -8.32
N PHE A 137 -3.55 -5.00 -9.48
CA PHE A 137 -2.65 -5.31 -10.59
C PHE A 137 -1.17 -5.09 -10.24
N LEU A 138 -0.86 -3.98 -9.55
CA LEU A 138 0.50 -3.64 -9.11
C LEU A 138 0.87 -4.28 -7.75
N ASN A 139 0.00 -5.08 -7.14
CA ASN A 139 0.17 -5.62 -5.79
C ASN A 139 0.55 -4.55 -4.74
N LEU A 140 -0.14 -3.41 -4.77
CA LEU A 140 0.07 -2.31 -3.82
C LEU A 140 -0.40 -2.69 -2.42
N ASN A 141 0.39 -2.31 -1.41
CA ASN A 141 -0.04 -2.40 -0.02
C ASN A 141 -1.27 -1.50 0.22
N LYS A 142 -2.16 -1.93 1.13
CA LYS A 142 -3.35 -1.19 1.56
C LYS A 142 -3.00 0.24 2.03
N ASN A 143 -1.84 0.44 2.66
CA ASN A 143 -1.37 1.77 3.06
C ASN A 143 -1.20 2.71 1.87
N ILE A 144 -0.56 2.25 0.78
CA ILE A 144 -0.39 3.04 -0.45
C ILE A 144 -1.76 3.41 -1.01
N ARG A 145 -2.69 2.44 -1.09
CA ARG A 145 -4.04 2.65 -1.59
C ARG A 145 -4.80 3.69 -0.77
N ASN A 146 -4.78 3.57 0.56
CA ASN A 146 -5.45 4.49 1.47
C ASN A 146 -4.86 5.90 1.38
N ASN A 147 -3.53 6.01 1.32
CA ASN A 147 -2.83 7.29 1.17
C ASN A 147 -3.15 7.94 -0.18
N ALA A 148 -3.19 7.17 -1.27
CA ALA A 148 -3.55 7.66 -2.59
C ALA A 148 -5.00 8.19 -2.60
N ALA A 149 -5.93 7.45 -1.99
CA ALA A 149 -7.33 7.88 -1.89
C ALA A 149 -7.48 9.15 -1.02
N TYR A 150 -6.74 9.22 0.10
CA TYR A 150 -6.68 10.41 0.93
C TYR A 150 -6.15 11.63 0.17
N PHE A 151 -5.05 11.49 -0.58
CA PHE A 151 -4.52 12.58 -1.40
C PHE A 151 -5.51 13.06 -2.46
N TYR A 152 -6.20 12.13 -3.12
CA TYR A 152 -7.22 12.45 -4.11
C TYR A 152 -8.39 13.24 -3.49
N LYS A 153 -8.98 12.76 -2.38
CA LYS A 153 -10.05 13.48 -1.64
C LYS A 153 -9.59 14.85 -1.17
N LYS A 154 -8.36 14.97 -0.68
CA LYS A 154 -7.80 16.25 -0.21
C LYS A 154 -7.71 17.28 -1.34
N ILE A 155 -7.31 16.85 -2.54
CA ILE A 155 -7.21 17.75 -3.70
C ILE A 155 -8.60 18.19 -4.16
N ILE A 156 -9.54 17.26 -4.30
CA ILE A 156 -10.91 17.59 -4.74
C ILE A 156 -11.61 18.53 -3.77
N LYS A 157 -11.39 18.37 -2.47
CA LYS A 157 -11.97 19.28 -1.47
C LYS A 157 -11.49 20.73 -1.63
N ASN A 158 -10.27 20.92 -2.14
CA ASN A 158 -9.63 22.24 -2.22
C ASN A 158 -9.67 22.84 -3.64
N GLU A 159 -10.08 22.09 -4.66
CA GLU A 159 -10.03 22.51 -6.05
C GLU A 159 -11.43 22.44 -6.68
N GLU A 160 -11.87 23.52 -7.31
CA GLU A 160 -13.18 23.58 -7.97
C GLU A 160 -13.29 22.67 -9.19
N ARG A 161 -12.20 22.55 -9.98
CA ARG A 161 -12.15 21.72 -11.19
C ARG A 161 -10.83 20.98 -11.34
N VAL A 162 -10.94 19.66 -11.46
CA VAL A 162 -9.84 18.78 -11.81
C VAL A 162 -9.73 18.64 -13.33
N ILE A 163 -8.52 18.81 -13.88
CA ILE A 163 -8.25 18.69 -15.33
C ILE A 163 -8.59 17.29 -15.82
N ASN A 164 -8.02 16.28 -15.17
CA ASN A 164 -8.28 14.88 -15.48
C ASN A 164 -8.15 14.03 -14.21
N ASN A 165 -9.27 13.43 -13.81
CA ASN A 165 -9.36 12.60 -12.62
C ASN A 165 -8.48 11.34 -12.69
N ILE A 166 -8.25 10.81 -13.90
CA ILE A 166 -7.44 9.60 -14.12
C ILE A 166 -5.95 9.91 -13.95
N SER A 167 -5.45 10.99 -14.55
CA SER A 167 -4.05 11.40 -14.35
C SER A 167 -3.80 11.85 -12.91
N LEU A 168 -4.80 12.48 -12.27
CA LEU A 168 -4.74 12.85 -10.86
C LEU A 168 -4.59 11.64 -9.94
N ILE A 169 -5.43 10.62 -10.08
CA ILE A 169 -5.31 9.43 -9.22
C ILE A 169 -4.00 8.68 -9.46
N ALA A 170 -3.52 8.63 -10.71
CA ALA A 170 -2.21 8.06 -11.04
C ALA A 170 -1.08 8.83 -10.33
N PHE A 171 -1.17 10.16 -10.25
CA PHE A 171 -0.23 10.99 -9.51
C PHE A 171 -0.32 10.79 -7.99
N CYS A 172 -1.53 10.63 -7.45
CA CYS A 172 -1.73 10.31 -6.04
C CYS A 172 -1.12 8.96 -5.66
N ILE A 173 -1.26 7.93 -6.51
CA ILE A 173 -0.60 6.62 -6.34
C ILE A 173 0.92 6.80 -6.34
N PHE A 174 1.45 7.55 -7.30
CA PHE A 174 2.88 7.82 -7.40
C PHE A 174 3.44 8.52 -6.15
N LEU A 175 2.75 9.54 -5.63
CA LEU A 175 3.15 10.22 -4.40
C LEU A 175 3.01 9.32 -3.15
N ALA A 176 1.97 8.50 -3.09
CA ALA A 176 1.78 7.55 -1.99
C ALA A 176 2.88 6.49 -1.98
N ALA A 177 3.22 5.93 -3.15
CA ALA A 177 4.31 4.98 -3.31
C ALA A 177 5.66 5.59 -2.88
N ARG A 178 5.91 6.87 -3.21
CA ARG A 178 7.13 7.57 -2.77
C ARG A 178 7.24 7.81 -1.28
N LYS A 179 6.11 7.87 -0.58
CA LYS A 179 6.07 8.09 0.87
C LYS A 179 6.26 6.79 1.65
N GLU A 180 5.89 5.65 1.07
CA GLU A 180 5.95 4.35 1.71
C GLU A 180 7.31 3.68 1.47
N ASN A 181 8.01 3.33 2.56
CA ASN A 181 9.34 2.69 2.49
C ASN A 181 9.26 1.15 2.39
N HIS A 182 8.09 0.56 2.65
CA HIS A 182 7.94 -0.88 2.85
C HIS A 182 7.59 -1.68 1.59
N ASN A 183 7.16 -1.00 0.51
CA ASN A 183 6.97 -1.65 -0.78
C ASN A 183 8.16 -1.35 -1.69
N ALA A 184 8.46 -2.31 -2.58
CA ALA A 184 9.42 -2.07 -3.62
C ALA A 184 9.03 -0.79 -4.40
N PRO A 185 9.95 0.17 -4.60
CA PRO A 185 9.64 1.43 -5.24
C PRO A 185 9.15 1.21 -6.67
N ILE A 186 7.90 1.60 -6.89
CA ILE A 186 7.22 1.48 -8.18
C ILE A 186 7.60 2.68 -9.03
N THR A 187 7.96 2.41 -10.28
CA THR A 187 8.31 3.47 -11.21
C THR A 187 7.06 4.11 -11.79
N ILE A 188 7.18 5.38 -12.20
CA ILE A 188 6.07 6.06 -12.87
C ILE A 188 5.67 5.38 -14.19
N ASN A 189 6.62 4.70 -14.84
CA ASN A 189 6.37 3.93 -16.05
C ASN A 189 5.49 2.72 -15.75
N GLU A 190 5.77 1.99 -14.66
CA GLU A 190 4.93 0.88 -14.19
C GLU A 190 3.50 1.33 -13.90
N ILE A 191 3.33 2.49 -13.26
CA ILE A 191 2.01 3.08 -13.03
C ILE A 191 1.33 3.37 -14.37
N ALA A 192 1.99 4.08 -15.28
CA ALA A 192 1.41 4.41 -16.58
C ALA A 192 1.01 3.16 -17.37
N MET A 193 1.85 2.13 -17.41
CA MET A 193 1.56 0.84 -18.06
C MET A 193 0.33 0.17 -17.42
N ALA A 194 0.21 0.19 -16.10
CA ALA A 194 -0.97 -0.37 -15.43
C ALA A 194 -2.26 0.35 -15.85
N PHE A 195 -2.26 1.68 -15.94
CA PHE A 195 -3.42 2.44 -16.44
C PHE A 195 -3.73 2.10 -17.91
N GLN A 196 -2.70 1.99 -18.76
CA GLN A 196 -2.85 1.64 -20.17
C GLN A 196 -3.44 0.25 -20.36
N ASN A 197 -3.03 -0.74 -19.56
CA ASN A 197 -3.56 -2.10 -19.59
C ASN A 197 -5.07 -2.15 -19.27
N PHE A 198 -5.59 -1.21 -18.47
CA PHE A 198 -7.02 -1.07 -18.20
C PHE A 198 -7.74 -0.14 -19.19
N GLY A 199 -7.11 0.22 -20.31
CA GLY A 199 -7.71 1.03 -21.38
C GLY A 199 -7.64 2.54 -21.19
N HIS A 200 -6.86 3.03 -20.21
CA HIS A 200 -6.73 4.46 -19.96
C HIS A 200 -5.53 5.06 -20.70
N ARG A 201 -5.74 6.17 -21.42
CA ARG A 201 -4.70 6.90 -22.16
C ARG A 201 -3.87 7.77 -21.22
N VAL A 202 -2.95 7.15 -20.48
CA VAL A 202 -2.09 7.82 -19.49
C VAL A 202 -0.63 7.64 -19.85
N ASN A 203 0.14 8.72 -19.82
CA ASN A 203 1.59 8.72 -20.05
C ASN A 203 2.33 9.27 -18.83
N PRO A 204 3.58 8.86 -18.55
CA PRO A 204 4.36 9.37 -17.41
C PRO A 204 4.45 10.90 -17.37
N ARG A 205 4.62 11.55 -18.53
CA ARG A 205 4.65 13.01 -18.66
C ARG A 205 3.31 13.65 -18.28
N LEU A 206 2.19 13.03 -18.65
CA LEU A 206 0.85 13.52 -18.32
C LEU A 206 0.59 13.43 -16.81
N ILE A 207 0.95 12.30 -16.19
CA ILE A 207 0.83 12.09 -14.73
C ILE A 207 1.56 13.21 -13.99
N LEU A 208 2.81 13.51 -14.38
CA LEU A 208 3.60 14.55 -13.72
C LEU A 208 3.08 15.95 -14.02
N ARG A 209 2.81 16.28 -15.28
CA ARG A 209 2.35 17.61 -15.69
C ARG A 209 1.05 17.98 -14.97
N ASP A 210 0.06 17.10 -15.03
CA ASP A 210 -1.25 17.36 -14.44
C ASP A 210 -1.17 17.31 -12.91
N GLY A 211 -0.41 16.37 -12.36
CA GLY A 211 -0.26 16.18 -10.92
C GLY A 211 0.51 17.30 -10.21
N LEU A 212 1.55 17.86 -10.83
CA LEU A 212 2.35 18.93 -10.25
C LEU A 212 1.52 20.19 -9.96
N LYS A 213 0.49 20.46 -10.76
CA LYS A 213 -0.47 21.56 -10.51
C LYS A 213 -1.06 21.44 -9.10
N TYR A 214 -1.40 20.24 -8.65
CA TYR A 214 -2.09 20.00 -7.38
C TYR A 214 -1.15 19.71 -6.20
N LYS A 215 0.17 19.69 -6.45
CA LYS A 215 1.16 19.34 -5.42
C LYS A 215 1.10 20.30 -4.22
N HIS A 216 0.77 21.58 -4.43
CA HIS A 216 0.70 22.57 -3.35
C HIS A 216 -0.36 22.26 -2.29
N HIS A 217 -1.44 21.54 -2.63
CA HIS A 217 -2.45 21.07 -1.67
C HIS A 217 -1.92 19.94 -0.77
N LEU A 218 -0.91 19.23 -1.24
CA LEU A 218 -0.28 18.13 -0.55
C LEU A 218 1.00 18.67 0.12
N ASN A 219 0.94 18.98 1.42
CA ASN A 219 2.10 19.31 2.27
C ASN A 219 3.06 18.11 2.43
N SER A 220 3.40 17.43 1.34
CA SER A 220 4.20 16.24 1.28
C SER A 220 5.62 16.61 0.87
N LYS A 221 6.53 16.50 1.83
CA LYS A 221 7.97 16.44 1.56
C LYS A 221 8.30 15.04 1.05
N SER A 222 7.90 14.72 -0.18
CA SER A 222 8.27 13.44 -0.79
C SER A 222 9.76 13.46 -1.13
N THR A 223 10.55 12.58 -0.51
CA THR A 223 11.94 12.37 -0.92
C THR A 223 11.97 11.50 -2.18
N PRO A 224 12.88 11.76 -3.12
CA PRO A 224 13.09 10.84 -4.24
C PRO A 224 13.62 9.50 -3.71
N HIS A 225 13.18 8.40 -4.32
CA HIS A 225 13.74 7.08 -4.03
C HIS A 225 15.23 7.04 -4.34
N LYS A 226 15.98 6.34 -3.51
CA LYS A 226 17.41 6.10 -3.69
C LYS A 226 17.65 4.79 -4.43
N SER A 227 18.88 4.57 -4.89
CA SER A 227 19.25 3.33 -5.59
C SER A 227 19.13 2.10 -4.69
N GLU A 228 19.38 2.26 -3.40
CA GLU A 228 19.22 1.25 -2.35
C GLU A 228 17.80 0.67 -2.32
N ASP A 229 16.79 1.51 -2.53
CA ASP A 229 15.37 1.12 -2.41
C ASP A 229 14.98 0.10 -3.50
N TYR A 230 15.61 0.16 -4.68
CA TYR A 230 15.30 -0.73 -5.83
C TYR A 230 16.04 -2.06 -5.79
N LEU A 231 17.08 -2.19 -4.95
CA LEU A 231 18.05 -3.28 -4.99
C LEU A 231 17.38 -4.65 -4.81
N ILE A 232 16.55 -4.79 -3.78
CA ILE A 232 15.90 -6.06 -3.45
C ILE A 232 14.98 -6.49 -4.61
N ARG A 233 14.19 -5.56 -5.14
CA ARG A 233 13.27 -5.86 -6.25
C ARG A 233 14.00 -6.31 -7.50
N LEU A 234 15.02 -5.56 -7.91
CA LEU A 234 15.75 -5.87 -9.14
C LEU A 234 16.50 -7.19 -9.05
N ILE A 235 17.11 -7.49 -7.89
CA ILE A 235 17.75 -8.78 -7.68
C ILE A 235 16.72 -9.90 -7.70
N ASN A 236 15.57 -9.76 -7.03
CA ASN A 236 14.51 -10.77 -7.07
C ASN A 236 14.02 -11.03 -8.50
N ALA A 237 13.88 -9.97 -9.32
CA ALA A 237 13.52 -10.11 -10.73
C ALA A 237 14.55 -10.92 -11.53
N ILE A 238 15.85 -10.72 -11.25
CA ILE A 238 16.95 -11.47 -11.88
C ILE A 238 16.97 -12.93 -11.41
N ILE A 239 16.80 -13.19 -10.12
CA ILE A 239 16.82 -14.55 -9.53
C ILE A 239 15.67 -15.42 -10.07
N ASN A 240 14.52 -14.78 -10.32
CA ASN A 240 13.33 -15.43 -10.87
C ASN A 240 13.38 -15.60 -12.39
N HIS A 241 14.37 -15.02 -13.08
CA HIS A 241 14.51 -15.16 -14.53
C HIS A 241 14.87 -16.61 -14.91
N GLU A 242 14.16 -17.17 -15.89
CA GLU A 242 14.24 -18.59 -16.26
C GLU A 242 15.67 -19.01 -16.66
N VAL A 243 16.34 -18.19 -17.46
CA VAL A 243 17.69 -18.45 -18.01
C VAL A 243 18.79 -18.46 -16.93
N LEU A 244 18.53 -17.96 -15.72
CA LEU A 244 19.57 -17.84 -14.71
C LEU A 244 20.07 -19.20 -14.21
N LYS A 245 19.16 -20.18 -14.04
CA LYS A 245 19.50 -21.53 -13.55
C LYS A 245 20.54 -22.20 -14.43
N ASP A 246 20.20 -22.35 -15.71
CA ASP A 246 21.06 -22.97 -16.72
C ASP A 246 22.41 -22.28 -16.82
N ARG A 247 22.45 -20.97 -16.56
CA ARG A 247 23.66 -20.18 -16.68
C ARG A 247 24.57 -20.33 -15.46
N LEU A 248 24.03 -20.48 -14.26
CA LEU A 248 24.81 -20.81 -13.06
C LEU A 248 25.50 -22.16 -13.26
N GLU A 249 24.78 -23.16 -13.76
CA GLU A 249 25.32 -24.49 -14.07
C GLU A 249 26.40 -24.44 -15.16
N LYS A 250 26.10 -23.80 -16.31
CA LYS A 250 27.06 -23.66 -17.42
C LYS A 250 28.34 -22.91 -17.06
N LYS A 251 28.30 -22.02 -16.07
CA LYS A 251 29.46 -21.26 -15.60
C LYS A 251 30.21 -21.94 -14.46
N GLY A 252 29.77 -23.12 -14.02
CA GLY A 252 30.41 -23.88 -12.95
C GLY A 252 30.30 -23.21 -11.59
N VAL A 253 29.24 -22.42 -11.37
CA VAL A 253 29.02 -21.72 -10.10
C VAL A 253 28.32 -22.69 -9.14
N LEU A 254 29.04 -23.17 -8.13
CA LEU A 254 28.57 -24.13 -7.12
C LEU A 254 27.58 -23.53 -6.09
N LEU A 255 27.08 -22.31 -6.31
CA LEU A 255 26.23 -21.61 -5.36
C LEU A 255 24.77 -21.98 -5.58
N SER A 256 24.03 -22.13 -4.47
CA SER A 256 22.59 -22.12 -4.55
C SER A 256 22.07 -20.75 -5.02
N LYS A 257 20.82 -20.72 -5.54
CA LYS A 257 20.18 -19.46 -5.93
C LYS A 257 20.16 -18.43 -4.81
N ASP A 258 19.88 -18.89 -3.59
CA ASP A 258 19.74 -18.04 -2.42
C ASP A 258 21.10 -17.50 -1.96
N GLU A 259 22.14 -18.32 -2.04
CA GLU A 259 23.51 -17.88 -1.78
C GLU A 259 23.97 -16.84 -2.80
N PHE A 260 23.69 -17.06 -4.09
CA PHE A 260 24.02 -16.11 -5.14
C PHE A 260 23.28 -14.77 -4.93
N GLN A 261 22.00 -14.83 -4.58
CA GLN A 261 21.19 -13.66 -4.23
C GLN A 261 21.81 -12.88 -3.05
N ASN A 262 22.16 -13.57 -1.96
CA ASN A 262 22.76 -12.95 -0.78
C ASN A 262 24.11 -12.31 -1.10
N CYS A 263 24.97 -12.99 -1.86
CA CYS A 263 26.25 -12.46 -2.30
C CYS A 263 26.08 -11.19 -3.15
N LEU A 264 25.14 -11.19 -4.09
CA LEU A 264 24.83 -10.02 -4.91
C LEU A 264 24.34 -8.85 -4.05
N ILE A 265 23.42 -9.10 -3.10
CA ILE A 265 22.89 -8.06 -2.22
C ILE A 265 24.02 -7.41 -1.41
N LEU A 266 24.88 -8.24 -0.80
CA LEU A 266 26.01 -7.76 0.01
C LEU A 266 26.98 -6.94 -0.83
N LYS A 267 27.38 -7.45 -2.00
CA LYS A 267 28.32 -6.75 -2.89
C LYS A 267 27.74 -5.45 -3.43
N CYS A 268 26.46 -5.42 -3.82
CA CYS A 268 25.78 -4.20 -4.24
C CYS A 268 25.76 -3.14 -3.13
N ARG A 269 25.48 -3.54 -1.87
CA ARG A 269 25.52 -2.64 -0.71
C ARG A 269 26.93 -2.11 -0.46
N GLU A 270 27.96 -2.93 -0.63
CA GLU A 270 29.36 -2.53 -0.52
C GLU A 270 29.73 -1.46 -1.56
N ILE A 271 29.39 -1.70 -2.83
CA ILE A 271 29.62 -0.75 -3.94
C ILE A 271 28.88 0.56 -3.67
N LEU A 272 27.61 0.49 -3.25
CA LEU A 272 26.84 1.69 -2.91
C LEU A 272 27.53 2.45 -1.77
N LYS A 273 27.94 1.81 -0.68
CA LYS A 273 28.65 2.51 0.42
C LYS A 273 29.91 3.25 -0.06
N LYS A 274 30.65 2.69 -1.02
CA LYS A 274 31.84 3.29 -1.61
C LYS A 274 31.54 4.39 -2.64
N LEU A 275 30.36 4.38 -3.26
CA LEU A 275 29.97 5.32 -4.32
C LEU A 275 29.43 6.65 -3.72
N PRO A 276 30.13 7.78 -3.86
CA PRO A 276 29.74 9.05 -3.25
C PRO A 276 28.47 9.64 -3.88
N LEU A 277 27.69 10.39 -3.08
CA LEU A 277 26.42 10.98 -3.52
C LEU A 277 26.57 11.94 -4.72
N ARG A 278 27.72 12.62 -4.86
CA ARG A 278 27.99 13.55 -5.97
C ARG A 278 28.00 12.83 -7.32
N GLU A 279 28.61 11.66 -7.37
CA GLU A 279 28.68 10.84 -8.59
C GLU A 279 27.36 10.17 -8.92
N ARG A 280 26.49 9.95 -7.93
CA ARG A 280 25.13 9.47 -8.17
C ARG A 280 24.20 10.56 -8.70
N GLY A 281 24.55 11.83 -8.46
CA GLY A 281 23.75 12.99 -8.85
C GLY A 281 23.42 13.02 -10.35
N GLY A 282 22.19 13.42 -10.68
CA GLY A 282 21.72 13.58 -12.07
C GLY A 282 21.38 12.27 -12.80
N ARG A 283 21.66 11.10 -12.21
CA ARG A 283 21.37 9.79 -12.80
C ARG A 283 20.07 9.22 -12.27
N ASN A 284 19.37 8.43 -13.09
CA ASN A 284 18.16 7.75 -12.65
C ASN A 284 18.52 6.63 -11.65
N PRO A 285 18.04 6.70 -10.38
CA PRO A 285 18.41 5.73 -9.36
C PRO A 285 18.09 4.28 -9.73
N PHE A 286 16.98 4.04 -10.45
CA PHE A 286 16.54 2.71 -10.88
C PHE A 286 17.53 2.07 -11.87
N ILE A 287 17.91 2.84 -12.89
CA ILE A 287 18.85 2.38 -13.93
C ILE A 287 20.25 2.18 -13.34
N LEU A 288 20.67 3.11 -12.46
CA LEU A 288 21.94 3.00 -11.74
C LEU A 288 22.00 1.72 -10.91
N THR A 289 20.92 1.35 -10.21
CA THR A 289 20.88 0.08 -9.45
C THR A 289 21.05 -1.13 -10.36
N GLY A 290 20.42 -1.15 -11.54
CA GLY A 290 20.63 -2.21 -12.54
C GLY A 290 22.10 -2.33 -12.98
N ALA A 291 22.76 -1.19 -13.23
CA ALA A 291 24.18 -1.16 -13.57
C ALA A 291 25.09 -1.60 -12.41
N ILE A 292 24.74 -1.27 -11.16
CA ILE A 292 25.46 -1.71 -9.96
C ILE A 292 25.36 -3.21 -9.78
N ILE A 293 24.19 -3.82 -10.03
CA ILE A 293 24.03 -5.28 -9.97
C ILE A 293 24.93 -5.96 -11.02
N TYR A 294 24.99 -5.39 -12.23
CA TYR A 294 25.90 -5.88 -13.28
C TYR A 294 27.38 -5.76 -12.87
N LEU A 295 27.78 -4.65 -12.25
CA LEU A 295 29.13 -4.50 -11.70
C LEU A 295 29.41 -5.51 -10.59
N ALA A 296 28.46 -5.70 -9.66
CA ALA A 296 28.60 -6.61 -8.52
C ALA A 296 28.87 -8.05 -8.96
N ASP A 297 28.13 -8.54 -9.95
CA ASP A 297 28.35 -9.88 -10.52
C ASP A 297 29.77 -10.03 -11.11
N LYS A 298 30.26 -9.00 -11.81
CA LYS A 298 31.63 -9.01 -12.35
C LYS A 298 32.70 -8.99 -11.27
N ILE A 299 32.50 -8.23 -10.19
CA ILE A 299 33.45 -8.21 -9.07
C ILE A 299 33.46 -9.59 -8.39
N LEU A 300 32.29 -10.16 -8.11
CA LEU A 300 32.17 -11.50 -7.53
C LEU A 300 32.84 -12.57 -8.39
N ALA A 301 32.67 -12.47 -9.71
CA ALA A 301 33.34 -13.35 -10.66
C ALA A 301 34.88 -13.24 -10.58
N LYS A 302 35.43 -12.02 -10.49
CA LYS A 302 36.88 -11.80 -10.33
C LYS A 302 37.39 -12.33 -8.99
N GLU A 303 36.69 -12.04 -7.88
CA GLU A 303 37.04 -12.49 -6.53
C GLU A 303 37.06 -14.02 -6.39
N ARG A 304 36.15 -14.70 -7.09
CA ARG A 304 36.01 -16.18 -7.05
C ARG A 304 36.74 -16.90 -8.17
N SER A 305 37.48 -16.17 -9.03
CA SER A 305 38.12 -16.74 -10.24
C SER A 305 37.14 -17.53 -11.13
N GLN A 306 35.90 -17.04 -11.23
CA GLN A 306 34.82 -17.62 -12.02
C GLN A 306 34.43 -16.70 -13.18
N LYS A 307 33.65 -17.22 -14.12
CA LYS A 307 33.07 -16.41 -15.21
C LYS A 307 31.82 -15.69 -14.71
N ALA A 308 31.65 -14.42 -15.08
CA ALA A 308 30.46 -13.65 -14.77
C ALA A 308 29.19 -14.34 -15.30
N VAL A 309 28.16 -14.35 -14.47
CA VAL A 309 26.89 -15.03 -14.75
C VAL A 309 25.97 -14.09 -15.53
N LEU A 310 25.86 -12.84 -15.07
CA LEU A 310 24.94 -11.86 -15.61
C LEU A 310 25.50 -11.20 -16.87
N THR A 311 24.64 -11.05 -17.86
CA THR A 311 24.91 -10.24 -19.05
C THR A 311 23.99 -9.03 -19.07
N GLN A 312 24.37 -8.01 -19.84
CA GLN A 312 23.53 -6.83 -20.05
C GLN A 312 22.15 -7.21 -20.59
N LYS A 313 22.09 -8.21 -21.48
CA LYS A 313 20.84 -8.74 -22.04
C LYS A 313 19.93 -9.37 -20.99
N ILE A 314 20.45 -10.33 -20.21
CA ILE A 314 19.65 -10.96 -19.12
C ILE A 314 19.17 -9.90 -18.13
N LEU A 315 20.03 -8.96 -17.76
CA LEU A 315 19.65 -7.93 -16.81
C LEU A 315 18.58 -7.01 -17.41
N SER A 316 18.68 -6.68 -18.70
CA SER A 316 17.68 -5.90 -19.43
C SER A 316 16.32 -6.60 -19.47
N GLU A 317 16.30 -7.87 -19.88
CA GLU A 317 15.09 -8.70 -19.96
C GLU A 317 14.43 -8.86 -18.58
N ALA A 318 15.21 -9.16 -17.54
CA ALA A 318 14.68 -9.36 -16.19
C ALA A 318 14.17 -8.07 -15.53
N THR A 319 14.81 -6.93 -15.79
CA THR A 319 14.51 -5.66 -15.07
C THR A 319 13.73 -4.65 -15.89
N ASN A 320 13.53 -4.92 -17.18
CA ASN A 320 12.95 -4.00 -18.17
C ASN A 320 13.70 -2.65 -18.26
N ILE A 321 15.00 -2.67 -17.98
CA ILE A 321 15.91 -1.53 -18.18
C ILE A 321 16.60 -1.72 -19.53
N ALA A 322 16.70 -0.68 -20.35
CA ALA A 322 17.35 -0.81 -21.65
C ALA A 322 18.85 -1.15 -21.55
N GLU A 323 19.33 -2.09 -22.38
CA GLU A 323 20.73 -2.56 -22.37
C GLU A 323 21.75 -1.42 -22.49
N TYR A 324 21.50 -0.47 -23.40
CA TYR A 324 22.39 0.67 -23.62
C TYR A 324 22.50 1.56 -22.38
N SER A 325 21.44 1.67 -21.58
CA SER A 325 21.44 2.48 -20.36
C SER A 325 22.25 1.81 -19.24
N ILE A 326 22.18 0.49 -19.12
CA ILE A 326 23.03 -0.29 -18.21
C ILE A 326 24.50 -0.13 -18.61
N ARG A 327 24.79 -0.21 -19.91
CA ARG A 327 26.14 -0.06 -20.46
C ARG A 327 26.71 1.34 -20.19
N ASP A 328 25.92 2.38 -20.43
CA ASP A 328 26.34 3.77 -20.24
C ASP A 328 26.78 4.05 -18.79
N HIS A 329 25.93 3.69 -17.82
CA HIS A 329 26.29 3.82 -16.40
C HIS A 329 27.47 2.93 -16.00
N TYR A 330 27.57 1.73 -16.57
CA TYR A 330 28.70 0.84 -16.27
C TYR A 330 30.03 1.40 -16.80
N VAL A 331 30.09 1.82 -18.06
CA VAL A 331 31.33 2.27 -18.71
C VAL A 331 31.77 3.63 -18.20
N ASN A 332 30.84 4.58 -18.07
CA ASN A 332 31.18 5.97 -17.77
C ASN A 332 31.42 6.23 -16.28
N LEU A 333 30.83 5.42 -15.40
CA LEU A 333 30.89 5.65 -13.95
C LEU A 333 31.50 4.45 -13.21
N LEU A 334 30.91 3.27 -13.33
CA LEU A 334 31.22 2.18 -12.41
C LEU A 334 32.55 1.47 -12.71
N LYS A 335 32.88 1.26 -14.00
CA LYS A 335 34.10 0.57 -14.41
C LYS A 335 35.36 1.36 -14.02
N PRO A 336 35.48 2.67 -14.27
CA PRO A 336 36.64 3.45 -13.86
C PRO A 336 36.87 3.49 -12.35
N LEU A 337 35.82 3.34 -11.54
CA LEU A 337 35.94 3.47 -10.08
C LEU A 337 36.26 2.13 -9.37
N PHE A 338 35.78 1.02 -9.91
CA PHE A 338 35.80 -0.27 -9.19
C PHE A 338 36.53 -1.41 -9.92
N MET A 339 36.90 -1.22 -11.19
CA MET A 339 37.52 -2.25 -12.03
C MET A 339 38.93 -1.88 -12.51
N ILE A 340 39.60 -0.95 -11.81
CA ILE A 340 41.03 -0.65 -12.02
C ILE A 340 41.87 -1.87 -11.66
#